data_AF-A0A0X3T8H2-F1
#
_entry.id   AF-A0A0X3T8H2-F1
#
_cell.length_a   1.000
_cell.length_b   1.000
_cell.length_c   1.000
_cell.angle_alpha   90.00
_cell.angle_beta   90.00
_cell.angle_gamma   90.00
#
_symmetry.space_group_name_H-M   'P 1'
#
loop_
_entity.id
_entity.type
_entity.pdbx_description
1 polymer ?
#
loop_
_entity_poly.entity_id
_entity_poly.type
_entity_poly.pdbx_seq_one_letter_code
_entity_poly.pdbx_strand_id
1 'polypeptide(L)'
;MNQKTVNRALSADQTLWVSLSDLLMMVALLLMSPAQAATFEKGDTILVAFPSTTIKDDAFITGLVTRVTEEGDYQIQVRDYVVGHDYGLSCEPIAVNAAGEVTDESGWELWENTKYLSTDGLQYIVPGENAMDLSVGKHYFIDRNNLHTRFSRWLSDAPVLSVEFLERAVTQAPALDLAPMIPAFEVAIAHRKSFYDAETGAPKWPHETLPQLERMLADIEQRLSEQPALRAHWFAEKRQWKQLEESMYLYFMIEALDKAVRDAEGALLDANKEKADPAVMQTMQQRLDRLYQRD
;
A
#
# COMPACT_ATOMS: atom_id res chain seq x y z
N MET A 1 -1.15 69.97 -53.47
CA MET A 1 -2.28 69.08 -53.17
C MET A 1 -2.02 68.48 -51.80
N ASN A 2 -2.82 68.91 -50.83
CA ASN A 2 -2.54 68.86 -49.41
C ASN A 2 -3.78 68.31 -48.70
N GLN A 3 -3.55 67.50 -47.67
CA GLN A 3 -4.47 67.10 -46.59
C GLN A 3 -5.79 66.36 -46.95
N LYS A 4 -5.97 65.18 -46.35
CA LYS A 4 -7.07 65.00 -45.38
C LYS A 4 -6.78 63.84 -44.42
N THR A 5 -6.51 64.27 -43.19
CA THR A 5 -6.49 63.58 -41.92
C THR A 5 -7.81 62.83 -41.68
N VAL A 6 -7.74 61.59 -41.20
CA VAL A 6 -8.87 60.92 -40.54
C VAL A 6 -8.42 60.57 -39.12
N ASN A 7 -8.85 61.42 -38.19
CA ASN A 7 -8.82 61.14 -36.76
C ASN A 7 -9.84 60.04 -36.45
N ARG A 8 -9.38 58.88 -35.96
CA ARG A 8 -10.23 57.97 -35.18
C ARG A 8 -9.94 58.21 -33.71
N ALA A 9 -10.94 58.75 -33.03
CA ALA A 9 -10.95 58.92 -31.58
C ALA A 9 -10.76 57.57 -30.89
N LEU A 10 -9.76 57.51 -30.00
CA LEU A 10 -9.66 56.48 -28.96
C LEU A 10 -10.78 56.74 -27.97
N SER A 11 -11.77 55.86 -27.91
CA SER A 11 -12.77 55.85 -26.85
C SER A 11 -12.10 55.47 -25.54
N ALA A 12 -11.91 56.44 -24.66
CA ALA A 12 -11.66 56.22 -23.25
C ALA A 12 -12.96 55.71 -22.62
N ASP A 13 -13.01 54.40 -22.34
CA ASP A 13 -13.75 53.80 -21.22
C ASP A 13 -13.59 52.28 -21.29
N GLN A 14 -12.47 51.80 -20.75
CA GLN A 14 -12.34 50.42 -20.31
C GLN A 14 -12.05 50.45 -18.81
N THR A 15 -13.03 50.90 -18.02
CA THR A 15 -13.11 50.51 -16.61
C THR A 15 -13.27 49.00 -16.57
N LEU A 16 -12.18 48.31 -16.24
CA LEU A 16 -12.16 46.90 -15.89
C LEU A 16 -13.09 46.69 -14.68
N TRP A 17 -14.33 46.26 -14.95
CA TRP A 17 -15.20 45.70 -13.93
C TRP A 17 -14.64 44.32 -13.56
N VAL A 18 -13.66 44.30 -12.66
CA VAL A 18 -13.24 43.06 -12.00
C VAL A 18 -14.41 42.64 -11.12
N SER A 19 -15.05 41.52 -11.46
CA SER A 19 -16.18 41.04 -10.66
C SER A 19 -15.68 40.62 -9.27
N LEU A 20 -16.53 40.73 -8.25
CA LEU A 20 -16.19 40.30 -6.89
C LEU A 20 -15.74 38.81 -6.88
N SER A 21 -16.29 38.01 -7.78
CA SER A 21 -15.91 36.62 -8.06
C SER A 21 -14.49 36.48 -8.62
N ASP A 22 -14.05 37.36 -9.52
CA ASP A 22 -12.69 37.34 -10.07
C ASP A 22 -11.67 37.72 -8.99
N LEU A 23 -12.02 38.68 -8.12
CA LEU A 23 -11.21 39.06 -6.97
C LEU A 23 -11.11 37.90 -5.96
N LEU A 24 -12.22 37.22 -5.67
CA LEU A 24 -12.25 36.05 -4.78
C LEU A 24 -11.45 34.87 -5.35
N MET A 25 -11.51 34.64 -6.66
CA MET A 25 -10.77 33.56 -7.31
C MET A 25 -9.26 33.85 -7.35
N MET A 26 -8.86 35.11 -7.57
CA MET A 26 -7.47 35.53 -7.42
C MET A 26 -6.95 35.40 -5.98
N VAL A 27 -7.75 35.77 -4.98
CA VAL A 27 -7.39 35.59 -3.57
C VAL A 27 -7.29 34.10 -3.20
N ALA A 28 -8.20 33.26 -3.70
CA ALA A 28 -8.12 31.81 -3.49
C ALA A 28 -6.87 31.20 -4.12
N LEU A 29 -6.48 31.64 -5.32
CA LEU A 29 -5.23 31.21 -5.99
C LEU A 29 -3.98 31.69 -5.26
N LEU A 30 -3.99 32.89 -4.65
CA LEU A 30 -2.88 33.40 -3.84
C LEU A 30 -2.75 32.70 -2.48
N LEU A 31 -3.85 32.14 -1.96
CA LEU A 31 -3.86 31.34 -0.74
C LEU A 31 -3.47 29.87 -0.98
N MET A 32 -3.38 29.43 -2.24
CA MET A 32 -2.73 28.16 -2.59
C MET A 32 -1.23 28.35 -2.48
N SER A 33 -0.71 28.31 -1.26
CA SER A 33 0.73 28.20 -1.04
C SER A 33 1.21 26.97 -1.80
N PRO A 34 2.11 27.08 -2.79
CA PRO A 34 2.73 25.89 -3.35
C PRO A 34 3.39 25.17 -2.18
N ALA A 35 3.11 23.88 -2.03
CA ALA A 35 3.89 23.03 -1.14
C ALA A 35 5.33 23.07 -1.67
N GLN A 36 6.14 23.98 -1.13
CA GLN A 36 7.55 24.04 -1.46
C GLN A 36 8.19 22.82 -0.81
N ALA A 37 8.77 21.96 -1.64
CA ALA A 37 9.68 20.94 -1.15
C ALA A 37 10.73 21.61 -0.27
N ALA A 38 11.09 20.96 0.85
CA ALA A 38 12.10 21.51 1.74
C ALA A 38 13.40 21.71 0.96
N THR A 39 13.90 22.94 0.91
CA THR A 39 15.20 23.26 0.33
C THR A 39 16.24 23.29 1.44
N PHE A 40 17.35 22.59 1.26
CA PHE A 40 18.40 22.47 2.27
C PHE A 40 19.62 23.30 1.90
N GLU A 41 20.26 23.87 2.91
CA GLU A 41 21.51 24.62 2.77
C GLU A 41 22.70 23.82 3.29
N LYS A 42 23.90 24.28 2.92
CA LYS A 42 25.13 23.72 3.47
C LYS A 42 25.13 23.86 5.00
N GLY A 43 25.30 22.73 5.70
CA GLY A 43 25.25 22.66 7.16
C GLY A 43 23.99 22.01 7.72
N ASP A 44 22.96 21.83 6.89
CA ASP A 44 21.73 21.15 7.30
C ASP A 44 21.96 19.65 7.47
N THR A 45 21.27 19.07 8.46
CA THR A 45 21.21 17.62 8.61
C THR A 45 19.93 17.13 7.97
N ILE A 46 20.06 16.17 7.05
CA ILE A 46 18.94 15.65 6.27
C ILE A 46 18.87 14.13 6.39
N LEU A 47 17.67 13.60 6.20
CA LEU A 47 17.39 12.19 6.00
C LEU A 47 17.16 11.96 4.51
N VAL A 48 17.78 10.93 3.95
CA VAL A 48 17.62 10.56 2.54
C VAL A 48 17.10 9.14 2.49
N ALA A 49 15.93 8.95 1.88
CA ALA A 49 15.37 7.61 1.70
C ALA A 49 15.81 7.02 0.35
N PHE A 50 16.27 5.76 0.36
CA PHE A 50 16.57 4.96 -0.82
C PHE A 50 15.61 3.78 -0.88
N PRO A 51 14.35 4.00 -1.30
CA PRO A 51 13.40 2.91 -1.44
C PRO A 51 13.83 1.99 -2.59
N SER A 52 14.05 0.71 -2.30
CA SER A 52 14.19 -0.35 -3.29
C SER A 52 12.87 -1.09 -3.50
N THR A 53 12.71 -1.83 -4.60
CA THR A 53 11.60 -2.78 -4.74
C THR A 53 11.71 -3.96 -3.77
N THR A 54 12.93 -4.25 -3.30
CA THR A 54 13.23 -5.30 -2.32
C THR A 54 13.48 -4.68 -0.95
N ILE A 55 12.73 -5.09 0.08
CA ILE A 55 12.87 -4.54 1.44
C ILE A 55 14.26 -4.74 2.05
N LYS A 56 14.98 -5.79 1.65
CA LYS A 56 16.36 -6.04 2.12
C LYS A 56 17.37 -5.02 1.59
N ASP A 57 17.04 -4.38 0.47
CA ASP A 57 17.90 -3.43 -0.23
C ASP A 57 17.45 -1.98 -0.01
N ASP A 58 16.42 -1.77 0.82
CA ASP A 58 16.09 -0.42 1.26
C ASP A 58 17.23 0.14 2.09
N ALA A 59 17.38 1.45 2.05
CA ALA A 59 18.20 2.13 3.02
C ALA A 59 17.70 3.53 3.31
N PHE A 60 18.15 4.09 4.42
CA PHE A 60 18.17 5.53 4.58
C PHE A 60 19.53 5.99 5.08
N ILE A 61 19.90 7.19 4.66
CA ILE A 61 21.09 7.89 5.12
C ILE A 61 20.67 9.07 5.97
N THR A 62 21.35 9.28 7.08
CA THR A 62 21.40 10.61 7.69
C THR A 62 22.71 11.27 7.32
N GLY A 63 22.65 12.52 6.85
CA GLY A 63 23.83 13.19 6.30
C GLY A 63 23.83 14.69 6.55
N LEU A 64 25.03 15.27 6.58
CA LEU A 64 25.25 16.71 6.65
C LEU A 64 25.44 17.24 5.23
N VAL A 65 24.63 18.21 4.79
CA VAL A 65 24.80 18.83 3.46
C VAL A 65 26.13 19.60 3.43
N THR A 66 27.03 19.20 2.55
CA THR A 66 28.33 19.87 2.32
C THR A 66 28.31 20.80 1.12
N ARG A 67 27.45 20.52 0.13
CA ARG A 67 27.27 21.33 -1.09
C ARG A 67 25.88 21.07 -1.70
N VAL A 68 25.27 22.08 -2.30
CA VAL A 68 24.11 21.95 -3.19
C VAL A 68 24.63 22.01 -4.64
N THR A 69 24.22 21.08 -5.51
CA THR A 69 24.63 21.06 -6.91
C THR A 69 23.84 22.07 -7.74
N GLU A 70 24.28 22.34 -8.98
CA GLU A 70 23.54 23.20 -9.92
C GLU A 70 22.18 22.61 -10.32
N GLU A 71 22.02 21.29 -10.21
CA GLU A 71 20.81 20.55 -10.54
C GLU A 71 19.80 20.50 -9.38
N GLY A 72 20.17 21.00 -8.20
CA GLY A 72 19.32 20.99 -7.00
C GLY A 72 19.52 19.79 -6.08
N ASP A 73 20.49 18.92 -6.40
CA ASP A 73 20.85 17.76 -5.58
C ASP A 73 21.78 18.15 -4.42
N TYR A 74 21.89 17.25 -3.43
CA TYR A 74 22.69 17.50 -2.25
C TYR A 74 23.91 16.60 -2.21
N GLN A 75 25.09 17.19 -2.11
CA GLN A 75 26.27 16.48 -1.66
C GLN A 75 26.24 16.43 -0.13
N ILE A 76 26.20 15.23 0.43
CA ILE A 76 26.15 15.00 1.87
C ILE A 76 27.41 14.30 2.36
N GLN A 77 27.86 14.64 3.57
CA GLN A 77 28.72 13.80 4.38
C GLN A 77 27.85 12.82 5.15
N VAL A 78 28.04 11.52 4.92
CA VAL A 78 27.26 10.45 5.57
C VAL A 78 27.59 10.43 7.06
N ARG A 79 26.56 10.48 7.91
CA ARG A 79 26.69 10.33 9.37
C ARG A 79 26.24 8.95 9.82
N ASP A 80 25.12 8.49 9.26
CA ASP A 80 24.58 7.17 9.53
C ASP A 80 23.97 6.56 8.27
N TYR A 81 23.99 5.24 8.18
CA TYR A 81 23.43 4.46 7.09
C TYR A 81 22.74 3.24 7.68
N VAL A 82 21.44 3.12 7.42
CA VAL A 82 20.61 2.04 7.97
C VAL A 82 19.98 1.27 6.82
N VAL A 83 20.13 -0.05 6.84
CA VAL A 83 19.56 -0.95 5.83
C VAL A 83 18.15 -1.38 6.22
N GLY A 84 17.33 -1.66 5.21
CA GLY A 84 15.93 -2.04 5.24
C GLY A 84 15.52 -3.05 6.30
N HIS A 85 16.34 -4.09 6.48
CA HIS A 85 16.05 -5.17 7.42
C HIS A 85 16.31 -4.78 8.89
N ASP A 86 17.00 -3.67 9.16
CA ASP A 86 17.38 -3.26 10.52
C ASP A 86 16.29 -2.45 11.25
N TYR A 87 15.23 -1.99 10.56
CA TYR A 87 14.16 -1.18 11.16
C TYR A 87 12.76 -1.83 11.16
N GLY A 88 12.61 -3.06 10.63
CA GLY A 88 11.32 -3.74 10.52
C GLY A 88 11.18 -4.97 11.41
N LEU A 89 10.00 -5.14 12.03
CA LEU A 89 9.51 -6.44 12.56
C LEU A 89 9.28 -7.42 11.39
N SER A 90 10.35 -7.88 10.75
CA SER A 90 10.30 -8.91 9.71
C SER A 90 10.57 -10.27 10.35
N CYS A 91 9.51 -11.00 10.67
CA CYS A 91 9.57 -12.46 10.73
C CYS A 91 9.50 -12.90 9.26
N GLU A 92 10.52 -13.34 8.51
CA GLU A 92 11.72 -14.12 8.81
C GLU A 92 12.80 -13.87 7.72
N PRO A 93 14.09 -14.15 7.96
CA PRO A 93 15.11 -14.26 6.92
C PRO A 93 15.24 -15.69 6.35
N ILE A 94 15.25 -15.83 5.01
CA ILE A 94 15.63 -17.09 4.31
C ILE A 94 17.16 -17.16 4.19
N ALA A 95 17.76 -18.24 4.70
CA ALA A 95 19.18 -18.54 4.63
C ALA A 95 19.54 -19.20 3.28
N VAL A 96 20.56 -18.65 2.61
CA VAL A 96 21.14 -19.23 1.39
C VAL A 96 22.65 -19.35 1.57
N ASN A 97 23.26 -20.38 0.99
CA ASN A 97 24.71 -20.55 0.99
C ASN A 97 25.39 -19.61 -0.03
N ALA A 98 26.73 -19.64 -0.07
CA ALA A 98 27.53 -18.83 -0.98
C ALA A 98 27.29 -19.12 -2.48
N ALA A 99 26.58 -20.20 -2.82
CA ALA A 99 26.18 -20.55 -4.18
C ALA A 99 24.73 -20.18 -4.52
N GLY A 100 23.99 -19.57 -3.58
CA GLY A 100 22.59 -19.17 -3.76
C GLY A 100 21.57 -20.29 -3.54
N GLU A 101 21.98 -21.41 -2.96
CA GLU A 101 21.09 -22.54 -2.67
C GLU A 101 20.51 -22.40 -1.27
N VAL A 102 19.22 -22.74 -1.12
CA VAL A 102 18.48 -22.67 0.14
C VAL A 102 19.05 -23.69 1.12
N THR A 103 19.41 -23.26 2.33
CA THR A 103 19.92 -24.14 3.38
C THR A 103 18.85 -24.32 4.45
N ASP A 104 18.40 -25.56 4.66
CA ASP A 104 17.32 -25.92 5.59
C ASP A 104 17.72 -25.88 7.08
N GLU A 105 18.86 -25.25 7.43
CA GLU A 105 19.39 -25.23 8.79
C GLU A 105 19.48 -23.82 9.36
N SER A 106 18.87 -23.67 10.53
CA SER A 106 18.74 -22.44 11.28
C SER A 106 20.08 -22.04 11.90
N GLY A 107 20.52 -20.82 11.62
CA GLY A 107 21.42 -20.08 12.51
C GLY A 107 22.88 -20.01 12.06
N TRP A 108 23.29 -18.76 11.78
CA TRP A 108 24.63 -18.22 11.99
C TRP A 108 25.82 -18.94 11.37
N GLU A 109 26.43 -18.29 10.36
CA GLU A 109 27.88 -18.09 10.10
C GLU A 109 28.09 -17.92 8.58
N LEU A 110 28.92 -17.02 8.03
CA LEU A 110 29.96 -16.12 8.52
C LEU A 110 29.91 -14.89 7.61
N TRP A 111 29.57 -13.72 8.15
CA TRP A 111 29.65 -12.45 7.42
C TRP A 111 31.05 -11.88 7.60
N GLU A 112 32.00 -12.31 6.78
CA GLU A 112 33.31 -11.69 6.72
C GLU A 112 33.23 -10.34 5.98
N ASN A 113 32.73 -9.36 6.74
CA ASN A 113 33.00 -7.93 6.63
C ASN A 113 32.25 -7.09 5.58
N THR A 114 30.94 -6.87 5.82
CA THR A 114 30.19 -5.68 5.35
C THR A 114 29.71 -4.78 6.50
N LYS A 115 30.13 -5.08 7.74
CA LYS A 115 29.61 -4.40 8.96
C LYS A 115 30.06 -2.95 9.13
N TYR A 116 30.99 -2.46 8.33
CA TYR A 116 31.48 -1.09 8.43
C TYR A 116 31.75 -0.52 7.05
N LEU A 117 30.82 0.29 6.54
CA LEU A 117 31.22 1.39 5.68
C LEU A 117 31.94 2.37 6.61
N SER A 118 33.22 2.69 6.35
CA SER A 118 33.86 3.82 7.01
C SER A 118 33.12 5.09 6.56
N THR A 119 32.12 5.53 7.34
CA THR A 119 31.29 6.71 7.05
C THR A 119 32.07 8.01 7.27
N ASP A 120 33.19 7.96 7.99
CA ASP A 120 34.03 9.12 8.28
C ASP A 120 34.59 9.72 6.99
N GLY A 121 34.01 10.84 6.58
CA GLY A 121 34.41 11.61 5.41
C GLY A 121 33.84 11.12 4.08
N LEU A 122 32.99 10.09 4.07
CA LEU A 122 32.33 9.64 2.84
C LEU A 122 31.31 10.70 2.40
N GLN A 123 31.53 11.23 1.19
CA GLN A 123 30.64 12.20 0.59
C GLN A 123 29.90 11.58 -0.59
N TYR A 124 28.59 11.77 -0.66
CA TYR A 124 27.73 11.24 -1.71
C TYR A 124 26.83 12.32 -2.26
N ILE A 125 26.48 12.26 -3.54
CA ILE A 125 25.45 13.12 -4.14
C ILE A 125 24.14 12.35 -4.10
N VAL A 126 23.11 12.94 -3.51
CA VAL A 126 21.78 12.36 -3.37
C VAL A 126 20.75 13.23 -4.12
N PRO A 127 19.73 12.61 -4.73
CA PRO A 127 18.67 13.36 -5.39
C PRO A 127 17.92 14.25 -4.41
N GLY A 128 17.70 15.50 -4.78
CA GLY A 128 17.04 16.49 -3.92
C GLY A 128 15.62 16.08 -3.52
N GLU A 129 14.90 15.38 -4.38
CA GLU A 129 13.54 14.90 -4.16
C GLU A 129 13.42 13.82 -3.08
N ASN A 130 14.52 13.14 -2.74
CA ASN A 130 14.56 12.09 -1.73
C ASN A 130 15.01 12.61 -0.36
N ALA A 131 15.37 13.91 -0.27
CA ALA A 131 15.83 14.54 0.95
C ALA A 131 14.66 15.05 1.80
N MET A 132 14.71 14.72 3.09
CA MET A 132 13.77 15.14 4.11
C MET A 132 14.52 15.85 5.22
N ASP A 133 13.89 16.83 5.85
CA ASP A 133 14.49 17.55 6.99
C ASP A 133 14.76 16.55 8.13
N LEU A 134 15.87 16.67 8.84
CA LEU A 134 16.14 15.87 10.03
C LEU A 134 16.53 16.77 11.18
N SER A 135 15.60 16.97 12.12
CA SER A 135 15.80 17.78 13.31
C SER A 135 15.41 17.03 14.58
N VAL A 136 15.98 17.46 15.71
CA VAL A 136 15.78 16.83 17.02
C VAL A 136 14.29 16.76 17.35
N GLY A 137 13.80 15.56 17.65
CA GLY A 137 12.39 15.30 17.99
C GLY A 137 11.49 14.98 16.80
N LYS A 138 11.96 15.07 15.55
CA LYS A 138 11.20 14.60 14.39
C LYS A 138 11.20 13.08 14.31
N HIS A 139 10.01 12.52 14.16
CA HIS A 139 9.79 11.09 13.98
C HIS A 139 9.33 10.85 12.55
N TYR A 140 10.08 10.03 11.81
CA TYR A 140 9.71 9.62 10.46
C TYR A 140 9.11 8.21 10.51
N PHE A 141 7.88 8.07 10.04
CA PHE A 141 7.24 6.77 9.84
C PHE A 141 7.30 6.44 8.35
N ILE A 142 8.12 5.45 7.98
CA ILE A 142 8.24 4.98 6.61
C ILE A 142 7.33 3.75 6.46
N ASP A 143 6.15 3.94 5.87
CA ASP A 143 5.24 2.83 5.59
C ASP A 143 5.65 2.13 4.29
N ARG A 144 6.17 0.90 4.39
CA ARG A 144 6.44 0.01 3.25
C ARG A 144 5.26 -0.89 2.91
N ASN A 145 4.12 -0.76 3.60
CA ASN A 145 2.92 -1.48 3.25
C ASN A 145 2.28 -0.84 2.00
N ASN A 146 2.86 -1.11 0.84
CA ASN A 146 2.16 -0.90 -0.42
C ASN A 146 0.94 -1.82 -0.49
N LEU A 147 0.06 -1.57 -1.46
CA LEU A 147 -1.19 -2.29 -1.60
C LEU A 147 -0.99 -3.81 -1.69
N HIS A 148 -0.03 -4.25 -2.50
CA HIS A 148 0.31 -5.66 -2.59
C HIS A 148 0.73 -6.24 -1.24
N THR A 149 1.65 -5.60 -0.51
CA THR A 149 2.12 -6.08 0.79
C THR A 149 1.00 -6.16 1.82
N ARG A 150 0.06 -5.20 1.84
CA ARG A 150 -1.12 -5.28 2.72
C ARG A 150 -2.00 -6.48 2.38
N PHE A 151 -2.21 -6.74 1.10
CA PHE A 151 -2.96 -7.89 0.63
C PHE A 151 -2.24 -9.22 0.95
N SER A 152 -0.94 -9.33 0.68
CA SER A 152 -0.15 -10.53 0.98
C SER A 152 -0.09 -10.81 2.48
N ARG A 153 0.04 -9.79 3.33
CA ARG A 153 -0.02 -9.93 4.79
C ARG A 153 -1.37 -10.45 5.27
N TRP A 154 -2.47 -10.00 4.64
CA TRP A 154 -3.78 -10.58 4.91
C TRP A 154 -3.81 -12.05 4.48
N LEU A 155 -3.32 -12.36 3.27
CA LEU A 155 -3.32 -13.72 2.72
C LEU A 155 -2.58 -14.73 3.62
N SER A 156 -1.48 -14.29 4.24
CA SER A 156 -0.64 -15.09 5.14
C SER A 156 -1.05 -15.05 6.62
N ASP A 157 -2.18 -14.43 6.96
CA ASP A 157 -2.62 -14.23 8.36
C ASP A 157 -1.58 -13.54 9.24
N ALA A 158 -0.79 -12.63 8.65
CA ALA A 158 0.25 -11.91 9.37
C ALA A 158 -0.34 -11.20 10.60
N PRO A 159 0.35 -11.25 11.75
CA PRO A 159 -0.13 -10.59 12.96
C PRO A 159 -0.23 -9.07 12.74
N VAL A 160 -1.16 -8.45 13.46
CA VAL A 160 -1.37 -6.99 13.49
C VAL A 160 -1.83 -6.40 12.14
N LEU A 161 -2.79 -7.04 11.47
CA LEU A 161 -3.52 -6.43 10.36
C LEU A 161 -4.95 -6.08 10.79
N SER A 162 -5.19 -4.79 11.06
CA SER A 162 -6.51 -4.26 11.37
C SER A 162 -7.36 -4.09 10.10
N VAL A 163 -8.67 -4.08 10.28
CA VAL A 163 -9.63 -3.71 9.22
C VAL A 163 -9.30 -2.32 8.65
N GLU A 164 -8.93 -1.37 9.50
CA GLU A 164 -8.58 -0.01 9.10
C GLU A 164 -7.41 0.02 8.09
N PHE A 165 -6.40 -0.84 8.26
CA PHE A 165 -5.30 -0.92 7.29
C PHE A 165 -5.74 -1.38 5.90
N LEU A 166 -6.71 -2.30 5.83
CA LEU A 166 -7.30 -2.75 4.58
C LEU A 166 -8.20 -1.67 3.97
N GLU A 167 -8.97 -0.95 4.78
CA GLU A 167 -9.82 0.17 4.32
C GLU A 167 -8.98 1.34 3.77
N ARG A 168 -7.87 1.68 4.44
CA ARG A 168 -6.88 2.64 3.91
C ARG A 168 -6.30 2.17 2.57
N ALA A 169 -6.10 0.87 2.40
CA ALA A 169 -5.64 0.30 1.14
C ALA A 169 -6.66 0.56 0.02
N VAL A 170 -7.95 0.32 0.27
CA VAL A 170 -9.02 0.64 -0.69
C VAL A 170 -9.01 2.12 -1.08
N THR A 171 -8.85 3.04 -0.12
CA THR A 171 -8.81 4.49 -0.40
C THR A 171 -7.59 4.91 -1.22
N GLN A 172 -6.45 4.24 -1.03
CA GLN A 172 -5.20 4.57 -1.72
C GLN A 172 -5.09 3.97 -3.14
N ALA A 173 -5.79 2.87 -3.40
CA ALA A 173 -5.70 2.13 -4.67
C ALA A 173 -5.92 2.98 -5.94
N PRO A 174 -6.90 3.90 -6.02
CA PRO A 174 -7.09 4.72 -7.21
C PRO A 174 -5.93 5.66 -7.51
N ALA A 175 -5.30 6.24 -6.47
CA ALA A 175 -4.21 7.19 -6.62
C ALA A 175 -2.89 6.52 -7.09
N LEU A 176 -2.83 5.19 -7.04
CA LEU A 176 -1.67 4.38 -7.40
C LEU A 176 -1.91 3.57 -8.68
N ASP A 177 -2.99 3.83 -9.43
CA ASP A 177 -3.41 3.04 -10.61
C ASP A 177 -3.65 1.55 -10.30
N LEU A 178 -4.00 1.23 -9.05
CA LEU A 178 -4.25 -0.13 -8.54
C LEU A 178 -5.72 -0.35 -8.18
N ALA A 179 -6.63 0.47 -8.71
CA ALA A 179 -8.07 0.34 -8.50
C ALA A 179 -8.64 -1.08 -8.79
N PRO A 180 -8.12 -1.86 -9.76
CA PRO A 180 -8.59 -3.24 -9.96
C PRO A 180 -8.42 -4.18 -8.76
N MET A 181 -7.59 -3.84 -7.76
CA MET A 181 -7.44 -4.61 -6.51
C MET A 181 -8.59 -4.39 -5.51
N ILE A 182 -9.35 -3.31 -5.65
CA ILE A 182 -10.36 -2.90 -4.66
C ILE A 182 -11.35 -4.03 -4.33
N PRO A 183 -11.94 -4.75 -5.30
CA PRO A 183 -12.87 -5.82 -4.99
C PRO A 183 -12.28 -6.96 -4.16
N ALA A 184 -10.99 -7.26 -4.36
CA ALA A 184 -10.29 -8.27 -3.56
C ALA A 184 -10.08 -7.78 -2.11
N PHE A 185 -9.78 -6.49 -1.93
CA PHE A 185 -9.73 -5.88 -0.60
C PHE A 185 -11.10 -5.85 0.09
N GLU A 186 -12.20 -5.65 -0.64
CA GLU A 186 -13.55 -5.74 -0.07
C GLU A 186 -13.82 -7.12 0.53
N VAL A 187 -13.43 -8.19 -0.16
CA VAL A 187 -13.48 -9.56 0.37
C VAL A 187 -12.57 -9.70 1.59
N ALA A 188 -11.34 -9.19 1.53
CA ALA A 188 -10.42 -9.24 2.65
C ALA A 188 -10.95 -8.52 3.91
N ILE A 189 -11.63 -7.38 3.73
CA ILE A 189 -12.28 -6.62 4.78
C ILE A 189 -13.46 -7.40 5.36
N ALA A 190 -14.34 -7.94 4.52
CA ALA A 190 -15.48 -8.76 4.96
C ALA A 190 -15.01 -10.01 5.74
N HIS A 191 -13.96 -10.66 5.25
CA HIS A 191 -13.28 -11.77 5.92
C HIS A 191 -12.77 -11.34 7.30
N ARG A 192 -12.00 -10.25 7.39
CA ARG A 192 -11.43 -9.78 8.66
C ARG A 192 -12.52 -9.38 9.65
N LYS A 193 -13.58 -8.70 9.21
CA LYS A 193 -14.75 -8.32 10.03
C LYS A 193 -15.54 -9.54 10.53
N SER A 194 -15.39 -10.69 9.88
CA SER A 194 -16.03 -11.93 10.34
C SER A 194 -15.35 -12.49 11.58
N PHE A 195 -14.02 -12.38 11.68
CA PHE A 195 -13.23 -12.93 12.79
C PHE A 195 -12.94 -11.95 13.93
N TYR A 196 -13.03 -10.64 13.67
CA TYR A 196 -12.65 -9.62 14.65
C TYR A 196 -13.78 -8.61 14.85
N ASP A 197 -13.86 -8.09 16.07
CA ASP A 197 -14.71 -6.97 16.41
C ASP A 197 -14.17 -5.68 15.75
N ALA A 198 -15.08 -4.90 15.17
CA ALA A 198 -14.70 -3.73 14.36
C ALA A 198 -14.22 -2.54 15.19
N GLU A 199 -14.67 -2.44 16.45
CA GLU A 199 -14.35 -1.31 17.33
C GLU A 199 -13.12 -1.60 18.19
N THR A 200 -13.05 -2.81 18.75
CA THR A 200 -12.01 -3.21 19.71
C THR A 200 -10.86 -3.97 19.05
N GLY A 201 -11.06 -4.53 17.86
CA GLY A 201 -10.09 -5.41 17.20
C GLY A 201 -9.90 -6.76 17.90
N ALA A 202 -10.72 -7.08 18.90
CA ALA A 202 -10.67 -8.34 19.61
C ALA A 202 -11.15 -9.50 18.72
N PRO A 203 -10.55 -10.70 18.80
CA PRO A 203 -11.04 -11.87 18.11
C PRO A 203 -12.42 -12.27 18.65
N LYS A 204 -13.31 -12.64 17.74
CA LYS A 204 -14.65 -13.16 18.05
C LYS A 204 -14.57 -14.64 18.43
N TRP A 205 -15.54 -15.09 19.21
CA TRP A 205 -15.72 -16.51 19.45
C TRP A 205 -16.23 -17.20 18.18
N PRO A 206 -15.92 -18.50 17.96
CA PRO A 206 -16.33 -19.20 16.73
C PRO A 206 -17.81 -19.08 16.39
N HIS A 207 -18.71 -19.16 17.38
CA HIS A 207 -20.16 -19.02 17.17
C HIS A 207 -20.61 -17.61 16.76
N GLU A 208 -19.82 -16.58 17.06
CA GLU A 208 -20.04 -15.19 16.63
C GLU A 208 -19.45 -14.91 15.25
N THR A 209 -18.54 -15.77 14.78
CA THR A 209 -17.90 -15.68 13.46
C THR A 209 -18.79 -16.27 12.37
N LEU A 210 -19.46 -17.41 12.63
CA LEU A 210 -20.19 -18.15 11.60
C LEU A 210 -21.29 -17.35 10.87
N PRO A 211 -22.15 -16.56 11.53
CA PRO A 211 -23.18 -15.80 10.81
C PRO A 211 -22.60 -14.74 9.87
N GLN A 212 -21.38 -14.27 10.13
CA GLN A 212 -20.71 -13.22 9.40
C GLN A 212 -19.99 -13.82 8.21
N LEU A 213 -19.37 -14.99 8.40
CA LEU A 213 -18.86 -15.80 7.30
C LEU A 213 -19.97 -16.26 6.36
N GLU A 214 -21.15 -16.64 6.87
CA GLU A 214 -22.29 -17.00 6.03
C GLU A 214 -22.68 -15.84 5.10
N ARG A 215 -22.78 -14.62 5.63
CA ARG A 215 -23.05 -13.41 4.83
C ARG A 215 -21.96 -13.15 3.80
N MET A 216 -20.69 -13.24 4.20
CA MET A 216 -19.56 -13.07 3.29
C MET A 216 -19.60 -14.09 2.14
N LEU A 217 -19.90 -15.36 2.43
CA LEU A 217 -20.05 -16.39 1.41
C LEU A 217 -21.26 -16.11 0.50
N ALA A 218 -22.34 -15.55 1.03
CA ALA A 218 -23.50 -15.14 0.23
C ALA A 218 -23.13 -14.03 -0.77
N ASP A 219 -22.37 -13.04 -0.31
CA ASP A 219 -21.86 -11.95 -1.17
C ASP A 219 -20.91 -12.49 -2.25
N ILE A 220 -20.07 -13.48 -1.91
CA ILE A 220 -19.21 -14.19 -2.87
C ILE A 220 -20.05 -14.92 -3.93
N GLU A 221 -21.06 -15.70 -3.54
CA GLU A 221 -21.95 -16.39 -4.48
C GLU A 221 -22.67 -15.41 -5.41
N GLN A 222 -23.19 -14.31 -4.85
CA GLN A 222 -23.83 -13.27 -5.64
C GLN A 222 -22.85 -12.70 -6.68
N ARG A 223 -21.63 -12.34 -6.27
CA ARG A 223 -20.63 -11.79 -7.18
C ARG A 223 -20.24 -12.76 -8.29
N LEU A 224 -20.09 -14.05 -7.97
CA LEU A 224 -19.82 -15.09 -8.98
C LEU A 224 -20.99 -15.26 -9.95
N SER A 225 -22.23 -15.05 -9.50
CA SER A 225 -23.41 -15.09 -10.38
C SER A 225 -23.47 -13.88 -11.32
N GLU A 226 -23.05 -12.71 -10.85
CA GLU A 226 -23.03 -11.45 -11.61
C GLU A 226 -21.83 -11.36 -12.57
N GLN A 227 -20.79 -12.17 -12.35
CA GLN A 227 -19.54 -12.11 -13.10
C GLN A 227 -19.14 -13.48 -13.69
N PRO A 228 -19.71 -13.86 -14.84
CA PRO A 228 -19.45 -15.16 -15.46
C PRO A 228 -17.97 -15.44 -15.75
N ALA A 229 -17.18 -14.42 -16.14
CA ALA A 229 -15.75 -14.59 -16.40
C ALA A 229 -14.97 -14.96 -15.12
N LEU A 230 -15.21 -14.24 -14.02
CA LEU A 230 -14.62 -14.56 -12.71
C LEU A 230 -15.02 -15.97 -12.28
N ARG A 231 -16.31 -16.31 -12.40
CA ARG A 231 -16.83 -17.66 -12.09
C ARG A 231 -16.10 -18.73 -12.88
N ALA A 232 -15.98 -18.57 -14.18
CA ALA A 232 -15.30 -19.54 -15.04
C ALA A 232 -13.83 -19.75 -14.63
N HIS A 233 -13.11 -18.67 -14.32
CA HIS A 233 -11.73 -18.77 -13.86
C HIS A 233 -11.58 -19.39 -12.47
N TRP A 234 -12.48 -19.05 -11.55
CA TRP A 234 -12.39 -19.51 -10.16
C TRP A 234 -12.69 -21.01 -10.02
N PHE A 235 -13.71 -21.50 -10.74
CA PHE A 235 -14.12 -22.91 -10.76
C PHE A 235 -13.27 -23.80 -11.69
N ALA A 236 -12.39 -23.24 -12.51
CA ALA A 236 -11.55 -24.02 -13.43
C ALA A 236 -10.74 -25.10 -12.70
N GLU A 237 -10.85 -26.36 -13.14
CA GLU A 237 -10.12 -27.51 -12.57
C GLU A 237 -8.60 -27.27 -12.52
N LYS A 238 -8.06 -26.62 -13.56
CA LYS A 238 -6.68 -26.16 -13.64
C LYS A 238 -6.65 -24.69 -14.02
N ARG A 239 -6.30 -23.84 -13.05
CA ARG A 239 -6.18 -22.39 -13.26
C ARG A 239 -4.93 -22.08 -14.07
N GLN A 240 -5.11 -21.29 -15.13
CA GLN A 240 -4.04 -20.81 -15.99
C GLN A 240 -3.39 -19.58 -15.33
N TRP A 241 -2.60 -19.77 -14.28
CA TRP A 241 -2.04 -18.68 -13.47
C TRP A 241 -1.31 -17.62 -14.28
N LYS A 242 -0.54 -18.02 -15.31
CA LYS A 242 0.11 -17.08 -16.23
C LYS A 242 -0.85 -16.14 -16.94
N GLN A 243 -2.06 -16.61 -17.28
CA GLN A 243 -3.10 -15.78 -17.89
C GLN A 243 -3.84 -14.93 -16.84
N LEU A 244 -3.98 -15.44 -15.62
CA LEU A 244 -4.60 -14.70 -14.52
C LEU A 244 -3.74 -13.52 -14.08
N GLU A 245 -2.41 -13.68 -14.05
CA GLU A 245 -1.43 -12.64 -13.70
C GLU A 245 -1.47 -11.44 -14.66
N GLU A 246 -1.97 -11.60 -15.88
CA GLU A 246 -2.19 -10.50 -16.83
C GLU A 246 -3.35 -9.57 -16.42
N SER A 247 -4.21 -10.02 -15.50
CA SER A 247 -5.33 -9.25 -14.96
C SER A 247 -5.19 -9.13 -13.45
N MET A 248 -4.78 -7.94 -13.00
CA MET A 248 -4.74 -7.57 -11.58
C MET A 248 -6.05 -7.91 -10.86
N TYR A 249 -7.19 -7.58 -11.48
CA TYR A 249 -8.49 -7.93 -10.92
C TYR A 249 -8.65 -9.43 -10.71
N LEU A 250 -8.46 -10.25 -11.76
CA LEU A 250 -8.69 -11.70 -11.66
C LEU A 250 -7.72 -12.37 -10.70
N TYR A 251 -6.43 -12.01 -10.76
CA TYR A 251 -5.40 -12.55 -9.88
C TYR A 251 -5.75 -12.34 -8.40
N PHE A 252 -5.94 -11.09 -7.97
CA PHE A 252 -6.19 -10.78 -6.57
C PHE A 252 -7.57 -11.26 -6.10
N MET A 253 -8.58 -11.18 -6.98
CA MET A 253 -9.92 -11.63 -6.62
C MET A 253 -9.96 -13.15 -6.38
N ILE A 254 -9.31 -13.95 -7.22
CA ILE A 254 -9.26 -15.42 -7.06
C ILE A 254 -8.55 -15.81 -5.76
N GLU A 255 -7.39 -15.20 -5.47
CA GLU A 255 -6.67 -15.40 -4.20
C GLU A 255 -7.55 -15.03 -2.99
N ALA A 256 -8.28 -13.92 -3.08
CA ALA A 256 -9.18 -13.48 -2.01
C ALA A 256 -10.34 -14.46 -1.78
N LEU A 257 -10.97 -14.93 -2.86
CA LEU A 257 -12.05 -15.91 -2.80
C LEU A 257 -11.58 -17.23 -2.21
N ASP A 258 -10.43 -17.75 -2.65
CA ASP A 258 -9.88 -19.01 -2.17
C ASP A 258 -9.64 -18.98 -0.66
N LYS A 259 -8.94 -17.94 -0.17
CA LYS A 259 -8.69 -17.79 1.26
C LYS A 259 -10.00 -17.67 2.03
N ALA A 260 -10.89 -16.78 1.61
CA ALA A 260 -12.15 -16.54 2.33
C ALA A 260 -13.02 -17.79 2.43
N VAL A 261 -13.12 -18.58 1.36
CA VAL A 261 -13.88 -19.84 1.33
C VAL A 261 -13.20 -20.93 2.17
N ARG A 262 -11.89 -21.09 2.04
CA ARG A 262 -11.10 -22.07 2.82
C ARG A 262 -11.18 -21.80 4.32
N ASP A 263 -11.00 -20.55 4.72
CA ASP A 263 -10.99 -20.17 6.13
C ASP A 263 -12.42 -20.25 6.71
N ALA A 264 -13.45 -20.01 5.90
CA ALA A 264 -14.84 -20.24 6.28
C ALA A 264 -15.15 -21.71 6.52
N GLU A 265 -14.65 -22.62 5.68
CA GLU A 265 -14.71 -24.07 5.91
C GLU A 265 -13.99 -24.45 7.21
N GLY A 266 -12.78 -23.92 7.42
CA GLY A 266 -12.01 -24.14 8.64
C GLY A 266 -12.80 -23.75 9.90
N ALA A 267 -13.50 -22.60 9.87
CA ALA A 267 -14.34 -22.15 10.99
C ALA A 267 -15.54 -23.09 11.24
N LEU A 268 -16.13 -23.67 10.20
CA LEU A 268 -17.18 -24.68 10.35
C LEU A 268 -16.68 -26.00 10.93
N LEU A 269 -15.40 -26.30 10.79
CA LEU A 269 -14.77 -27.50 11.35
C LEU A 269 -14.23 -27.29 12.76
N ASP A 270 -14.21 -26.04 13.27
CA ASP A 270 -13.73 -25.71 14.61
C ASP A 270 -14.53 -26.45 15.69
N ALA A 271 -13.80 -27.03 16.65
CA ALA A 271 -14.34 -27.81 17.76
C ALA A 271 -15.27 -27.00 18.67
N ASN A 272 -15.12 -25.68 18.74
CA ASN A 272 -15.92 -24.81 19.63
C ASN A 272 -17.18 -24.22 18.97
N LYS A 273 -17.61 -24.77 17.83
CA LYS A 273 -18.83 -24.33 17.12
C LYS A 273 -20.15 -24.70 17.80
N GLU A 274 -20.12 -25.47 18.89
CA GLU A 274 -21.30 -26.05 19.53
C GLU A 274 -22.37 -25.03 19.99
N LYS A 275 -21.96 -23.76 20.18
CA LYS A 275 -22.87 -22.65 20.53
C LYS A 275 -23.45 -21.92 19.31
N ALA A 276 -23.03 -22.26 18.10
CA ALA A 276 -23.53 -21.64 16.89
C ALA A 276 -24.95 -22.12 16.56
N ASP A 277 -25.72 -21.25 15.91
CA ASP A 277 -27.06 -21.59 15.42
C ASP A 277 -26.96 -22.73 14.38
N PRO A 278 -27.64 -23.88 14.60
CA PRO A 278 -27.66 -24.99 13.64
C PRO A 278 -28.14 -24.60 12.25
N ALA A 279 -29.06 -23.64 12.13
CA ALA A 279 -29.56 -23.17 10.84
C ALA A 279 -28.47 -22.42 10.06
N VAL A 280 -27.65 -21.60 10.76
CA VAL A 280 -26.49 -20.91 10.17
C VAL A 280 -25.46 -21.92 9.71
N MET A 281 -25.12 -22.90 10.54
CA MET A 281 -24.18 -23.97 10.18
C MET A 281 -24.63 -24.75 8.94
N GLN A 282 -25.92 -25.13 8.88
CA GLN A 282 -26.47 -25.86 7.74
C GLN A 282 -26.45 -25.02 6.46
N THR A 283 -26.87 -23.76 6.53
CA THR A 283 -26.90 -22.86 5.37
C THR A 283 -25.49 -22.61 4.84
N MET A 284 -24.54 -22.40 5.75
CA MET A 284 -23.14 -22.19 5.42
C MET A 284 -22.53 -23.44 4.78
N GLN A 285 -22.80 -24.64 5.31
CA GLN A 285 -22.36 -25.91 4.70
C GLN A 285 -22.89 -26.07 3.27
N GLN A 286 -24.20 -25.87 3.06
CA GLN A 286 -24.79 -25.95 1.72
C GLN A 286 -24.17 -24.96 0.74
N ARG A 287 -23.76 -23.78 1.23
CA ARG A 287 -23.10 -22.76 0.42
C ARG A 287 -21.68 -23.18 0.06
N LEU A 288 -20.91 -23.68 1.02
CA LEU A 288 -19.58 -24.24 0.78
C LEU A 288 -19.64 -25.41 -0.20
N ASP A 289 -20.63 -26.31 -0.07
CA ASP A 289 -20.80 -27.43 -1.00
C ASP A 289 -20.94 -26.96 -2.46
N ARG A 290 -21.73 -25.89 -2.70
CA ARG A 290 -21.88 -25.29 -4.04
C ARG A 290 -20.60 -24.59 -4.51
N LEU A 291 -19.86 -23.98 -3.59
CA LEU A 291 -18.61 -23.29 -3.88
C LEU A 291 -17.44 -24.28 -4.12
N TYR A 292 -17.54 -25.52 -3.62
CA TYR A 292 -16.58 -26.60 -3.85
C TYR A 292 -16.95 -27.56 -4.97
N GLN A 293 -18.22 -27.62 -5.39
CA GLN A 293 -18.64 -28.27 -6.62
C GLN A 293 -18.06 -27.49 -7.81
N ARG A 294 -16.81 -27.82 -8.14
CA ARG A 294 -16.13 -27.42 -9.37
C ARG A 294 -16.77 -28.22 -10.50
N ASP A 295 -17.82 -27.66 -11.10
CA ASP A 295 -18.43 -28.17 -12.33
C ASP A 295 -17.41 -28.20 -13.48
#